data_AF-A0A0B4ET67-F1
#
_entry.id   AF-A0A0B4ET67-F1
#
_cell.length_a   1.000
_cell.length_b   1.000
_cell.length_c   1.000
_cell.angle_alpha   90.00
_cell.angle_beta   90.00
_cell.angle_gamma   90.00
#
_symmetry.space_group_name_H-M   'P 1'
#
loop_
_entity.id
_entity.type
_entity.pdbx_description
1 polymer ?
#
loop_
_entity_poly.entity_id
_entity_poly.type
_entity_poly.pdbx_seq_one_letter_code
_entity_poly.pdbx_strand_id
1 'polypeptide(L)'
;KKEQDGMYELRIPNKEVYSFFQESFIQRFLGNYTTFHSLIRSLEEGNVKELEETLEEILVSSVSYFDLKKESEKFYHVFMIGLVASLQERYYIKSNRESGEGRYDLSLEPKDRRKTGLLLEFKVAKSEEELEKKAKEALEQVETKQYAAEMKEREIVNILGLGIAFYGKKVKIVQKFL
;
A
#
# COMPACT_ATOMS: atom_id res chain seq x y z
N LYS A 1 36.34 2.18 2.36
CA LYS A 1 35.26 1.27 2.79
C LYS A 1 35.10 0.23 1.69
N LYS A 2 35.15 -1.06 2.01
CA LYS A 2 35.10 -2.16 1.03
C LYS A 2 33.79 -2.08 0.23
N GLU A 3 33.93 -1.93 -1.08
CA GLU A 3 32.86 -2.14 -2.06
C GLU A 3 32.52 -3.62 -2.08
N GLN A 4 31.27 -3.96 -1.75
CA GLN A 4 30.67 -5.24 -2.09
C GLN A 4 29.79 -5.00 -3.31
N ASP A 5 30.26 -5.53 -4.44
CA ASP A 5 29.47 -5.98 -5.58
C ASP A 5 28.53 -4.95 -6.22
N GLY A 6 29.09 -3.96 -6.94
CA GLY A 6 28.38 -3.16 -7.96
C GLY A 6 27.13 -2.38 -7.49
N MET A 7 26.83 -2.38 -6.20
CA MET A 7 25.70 -1.66 -5.62
C MET A 7 26.16 -0.30 -5.13
N TYR A 8 25.59 0.74 -5.73
CA TYR A 8 25.81 2.12 -5.34
C TYR A 8 24.57 2.66 -4.63
N GLU A 9 24.76 3.19 -3.43
CA GLU A 9 23.73 3.96 -2.77
C GLU A 9 23.60 5.32 -3.48
N LEU A 10 22.49 5.52 -4.19
CA LEU A 10 22.21 6.81 -4.80
C LEU A 10 21.96 7.84 -3.71
N ARG A 11 22.69 8.95 -3.79
CA ARG A 11 22.49 10.12 -2.93
C ARG A 11 22.17 11.32 -3.78
N ILE A 12 21.28 12.16 -3.27
CA ILE A 12 20.99 13.43 -3.93
C ILE A 12 22.24 14.32 -3.80
N PRO A 13 22.82 14.79 -4.91
CA PRO A 13 24.18 15.33 -4.92
C PRO A 13 24.30 16.71 -4.27
N ASN A 14 23.22 17.49 -4.23
CA ASN A 14 23.22 18.85 -3.69
C ASN A 14 21.78 19.31 -3.34
N LYS A 15 21.67 20.49 -2.73
CA LYS A 15 20.39 21.04 -2.27
C LYS A 15 19.47 21.42 -3.43
N GLU A 16 20.01 21.86 -4.55
CA GLU A 16 19.24 22.25 -5.74
C GLU A 16 18.52 21.04 -6.35
N VAL A 17 19.24 19.93 -6.52
CA VAL A 17 18.66 18.66 -6.99
C VAL A 17 17.71 18.09 -5.93
N TYR A 18 17.98 18.29 -4.64
CA TYR A 18 17.05 17.91 -3.56
C TYR A 18 15.74 18.69 -3.63
N SER A 19 15.80 20.01 -3.74
CA SER A 19 14.62 20.86 -3.86
C SER A 19 13.86 20.56 -5.15
N PHE A 20 14.56 20.39 -6.28
CA PHE A 20 13.92 19.97 -7.52
C PHE A 20 13.23 18.61 -7.38
N PHE A 21 13.88 17.62 -6.77
CA PHE A 21 13.28 16.30 -6.56
C PHE A 21 12.09 16.37 -5.58
N GLN A 22 12.20 17.18 -4.52
CA GLN A 22 11.11 17.45 -3.60
C GLN A 22 9.92 18.09 -4.31
N GLU A 23 10.11 19.15 -5.07
CA GLU A 23 9.03 19.89 -5.74
C GLU A 23 8.45 19.11 -6.92
N SER A 24 9.30 18.45 -7.71
CA SER A 24 8.92 17.81 -8.97
C SER A 24 8.35 16.41 -8.78
N PHE A 25 8.84 15.68 -7.77
CA PHE A 25 8.48 14.29 -7.53
C PHE A 25 7.73 14.13 -6.21
N ILE A 26 8.28 14.54 -5.06
CA ILE A 26 7.62 14.30 -3.76
C ILE A 26 6.33 15.10 -3.64
N GLN A 27 6.35 16.41 -3.87
CA GLN A 27 5.17 17.27 -3.78
C GLN A 27 4.11 16.91 -4.82
N ARG A 28 4.55 16.54 -6.03
CA ARG A 28 3.67 16.25 -7.14
C ARG A 28 3.09 14.83 -7.13
N PHE A 29 3.80 13.87 -6.54
CA PHE A 29 3.44 12.45 -6.57
C PHE A 29 2.99 11.89 -5.22
N LEU A 30 3.53 12.41 -4.10
CA LEU A 30 3.20 11.98 -2.75
C LEU A 30 2.39 13.04 -1.98
N GLY A 31 2.11 14.19 -2.61
CA GLY A 31 1.55 15.35 -1.92
C GLY A 31 2.56 15.89 -0.89
N ASN A 32 2.12 16.12 0.34
CA ASN A 32 3.03 16.53 1.41
C ASN A 32 3.79 15.33 2.00
N TYR A 33 5.10 15.46 2.24
CA TYR A 33 5.92 14.48 2.97
C TYR A 33 5.26 14.03 4.28
N THR A 34 4.62 14.96 4.99
CA THR A 34 3.87 14.66 6.22
C THR A 34 2.72 13.69 5.97
N THR A 35 1.91 13.90 4.91
CA THR A 35 0.79 13.02 4.57
C THR A 35 1.28 11.62 4.21
N PHE A 36 2.35 11.51 3.41
CA PHE A 36 2.94 10.22 3.09
C PHE A 36 3.48 9.49 4.33
N HIS A 37 4.18 10.20 5.21
CA HIS A 37 4.66 9.62 6.46
C HIS A 37 3.49 9.16 7.34
N SER A 38 2.41 9.94 7.43
CA SER A 38 1.20 9.55 8.17
C SER A 38 0.52 8.34 7.56
N LEU A 39 0.44 8.22 6.23
CA LEU A 39 -0.07 7.05 5.53
C LEU A 39 0.74 5.79 5.89
N ILE A 40 2.07 5.87 5.82
CA ILE A 40 2.93 4.72 6.14
C ILE A 40 2.78 4.32 7.61
N ARG A 41 2.74 5.30 8.52
CA ARG A 41 2.55 5.07 9.95
C ARG A 41 1.19 4.42 10.25
N SER A 42 0.11 4.97 9.69
CA SER A 42 -1.24 4.46 9.90
C SER A 42 -1.43 3.06 9.32
N LEU A 43 -0.76 2.74 8.20
CA LEU A 43 -0.68 1.40 7.64
C LEU A 43 0.02 0.42 8.59
N GLU A 44 1.19 0.78 9.14
CA GLU A 44 1.94 -0.07 10.09
C GLU A 44 1.20 -0.26 11.44
N GLU A 45 0.45 0.76 11.89
CA GLU A 45 -0.32 0.75 13.15
C GLU A 45 -1.72 0.15 13.01
N GLY A 46 -2.24 -0.06 11.79
CA GLY A 46 -3.61 -0.50 11.55
C GLY A 46 -4.67 0.59 11.87
N ASN A 47 -4.30 1.87 11.80
CA ASN A 47 -5.22 2.99 11.99
C ASN A 47 -5.98 3.28 10.69
N VAL A 48 -7.06 2.53 10.46
CA VAL A 48 -7.87 2.59 9.23
C VAL A 48 -8.39 3.99 8.93
N LYS A 49 -8.85 4.75 9.93
CA LYS A 49 -9.42 6.07 9.70
C LYS A 49 -8.38 7.04 9.13
N GLU A 50 -7.20 7.08 9.75
CA GLU A 50 -6.10 7.94 9.28
C GLU A 50 -5.54 7.42 7.94
N LEU A 51 -5.54 6.10 7.71
CA LEU A 51 -5.12 5.50 6.45
C LEU A 51 -6.08 5.87 5.30
N GLU A 52 -7.39 5.82 5.51
CA GLU A 52 -8.40 6.29 4.55
C GLU A 52 -8.19 7.77 4.21
N GLU A 53 -8.15 8.63 5.23
CA GLU A 53 -8.01 10.09 5.08
C GLU A 53 -6.72 10.45 4.31
N THR A 54 -5.58 9.89 4.71
CA THR A 54 -4.30 10.17 4.08
C THR A 54 -4.18 9.59 2.67
N LEU A 55 -4.78 8.42 2.39
CA LEU A 55 -4.78 7.85 1.04
C LEU A 55 -5.64 8.69 0.08
N GLU A 56 -6.81 9.16 0.52
CA GLU A 56 -7.64 10.09 -0.26
C GLU A 56 -6.87 11.39 -0.56
N GLU A 57 -6.18 11.97 0.44
CA GLU A 57 -5.37 13.18 0.23
C GLU A 57 -4.27 12.97 -0.82
N ILE A 58 -3.54 11.85 -0.73
CA ILE A 58 -2.50 11.53 -1.71
C ILE A 58 -3.12 11.36 -3.10
N LEU A 59 -4.24 10.63 -3.25
CA LEU A 59 -4.92 10.47 -4.53
C LEU A 59 -5.41 11.81 -5.10
N VAL A 60 -5.90 12.72 -4.24
CA VAL A 60 -6.30 14.07 -4.64
C VAL A 60 -5.12 14.85 -5.23
N SER A 61 -3.97 14.79 -4.57
CA SER A 61 -2.77 15.54 -4.96
C SER A 61 -2.05 14.98 -6.19
N SER A 62 -2.03 13.66 -6.35
CA SER A 62 -1.14 12.96 -7.28
C SER A 62 -1.81 12.38 -8.52
N VAL A 63 -3.11 12.05 -8.45
CA VAL A 63 -3.83 11.39 -9.54
C VAL A 63 -4.65 12.41 -10.33
N SER A 64 -4.41 12.51 -11.63
CA SER A 64 -5.20 13.40 -12.48
C SER A 64 -6.54 12.78 -12.85
N TYR A 65 -7.55 13.60 -13.13
CA TYR A 65 -8.87 13.14 -13.57
C TYR A 65 -8.82 12.35 -14.91
N PHE A 66 -7.75 12.51 -15.70
CA PHE A 66 -7.53 11.75 -16.93
C PHE A 66 -7.04 10.33 -16.65
N ASP A 67 -6.24 10.12 -15.62
CA ASP A 67 -5.78 8.79 -15.20
C ASP A 67 -6.96 7.96 -14.67
N LEU A 68 -7.93 8.63 -14.04
CA LEU A 68 -9.17 8.03 -13.52
C LEU A 68 -10.13 7.52 -14.62
N LYS A 69 -10.05 8.03 -15.85
CA LYS A 69 -10.91 7.53 -16.96
C LYS A 69 -10.57 6.11 -17.41
N LYS A 70 -9.43 5.56 -16.98
CA LYS A 70 -9.00 4.17 -17.20
C LYS A 70 -8.93 3.39 -15.89
N GLU A 71 -9.77 3.76 -14.91
CA GLU A 71 -9.89 3.11 -13.61
C GLU A 71 -10.01 1.58 -13.76
N SER A 72 -8.95 0.91 -13.35
CA SER A 72 -8.89 -0.53 -13.22
C SER A 72 -8.21 -0.84 -11.90
N GLU A 73 -8.58 -1.96 -11.27
CA GLU A 73 -7.90 -2.45 -10.05
C GLU A 73 -6.37 -2.45 -10.23
N LYS A 74 -5.88 -2.72 -11.45
CA LYS A 74 -4.47 -2.67 -11.81
C LYS A 74 -3.80 -1.30 -11.58
N PHE A 75 -4.49 -0.18 -11.82
CA PHE A 75 -3.94 1.15 -11.57
C PHE A 75 -3.69 1.35 -10.08
N TYR A 76 -4.71 1.16 -9.25
CA TYR A 76 -4.62 1.32 -7.80
C TYR A 76 -3.62 0.33 -7.19
N HIS A 77 -3.56 -0.89 -7.72
CA HIS A 77 -2.56 -1.88 -7.32
C HIS A 77 -1.12 -1.39 -7.53
N VAL A 78 -0.78 -0.90 -8.74
CA VAL A 78 0.57 -0.37 -9.03
C VAL A 78 0.86 0.88 -8.21
N PHE A 79 -0.15 1.74 -8.03
CA PHE A 79 -0.04 2.93 -7.20
C PHE A 79 0.29 2.59 -5.75
N MET A 80 -0.43 1.64 -5.16
CA MET A 80 -0.19 1.16 -3.80
C MET A 80 1.19 0.52 -3.65
N ILE A 81 1.66 -0.26 -4.64
CA ILE A 81 3.05 -0.77 -4.66
C ILE A 81 4.05 0.38 -4.58
N GLY A 82 3.83 1.46 -5.35
CA GLY A 82 4.68 2.64 -5.33
C GLY A 82 4.75 3.31 -3.96
N LEU A 83 3.63 3.40 -3.25
CA LEU A 83 3.57 3.97 -1.91
C LEU A 83 4.29 3.09 -0.87
N VAL A 84 4.00 1.79 -0.87
CA VAL A 84 4.61 0.87 0.10
C VAL A 84 6.05 0.53 -0.23
N ALA A 85 6.56 0.87 -1.42
CA ALA A 85 7.95 0.63 -1.79
C ALA A 85 8.96 1.35 -0.87
N SER A 86 8.56 2.28 -0.01
CA SER A 86 9.45 2.80 1.05
C SER A 86 9.68 1.80 2.20
N LEU A 87 8.87 0.75 2.30
CA LEU A 87 8.86 -0.22 3.39
C LEU A 87 9.76 -1.44 3.17
N GLN A 88 10.45 -1.57 2.04
CA GLN A 88 11.24 -2.76 1.66
C GLN A 88 12.36 -3.09 2.65
N GLU A 89 12.88 -2.09 3.35
CA GLU A 89 13.86 -2.30 4.42
C GLU A 89 13.24 -3.02 5.63
N ARG A 90 11.95 -2.81 5.90
CA ARG A 90 11.22 -3.35 7.06
C ARG A 90 10.35 -4.56 6.73
N TYR A 91 9.89 -4.68 5.49
CA TYR A 91 8.97 -5.72 5.02
C TYR A 91 9.49 -6.39 3.74
N TYR A 92 9.22 -7.69 3.61
CA TYR A 92 9.21 -8.35 2.32
C TYR A 92 7.88 -8.01 1.63
N ILE A 93 7.96 -7.18 0.59
CA ILE A 93 6.80 -6.77 -0.21
C ILE A 93 6.62 -7.76 -1.36
N LYS A 94 5.44 -8.36 -1.44
CA LYS A 94 5.07 -9.29 -2.52
C LYS A 94 3.77 -8.80 -3.15
N SER A 95 3.67 -8.82 -4.47
CA SER A 95 2.42 -8.57 -5.19
C SER A 95 2.16 -9.65 -6.22
N ASN A 96 0.88 -9.91 -6.53
CA ASN A 96 0.45 -10.85 -7.57
C ASN A 96 1.09 -12.25 -7.47
N ARG A 97 1.47 -12.69 -6.27
CA ARG A 97 2.11 -14.00 -6.07
C ARG A 97 1.04 -15.04 -5.79
N GLU A 98 1.14 -16.18 -6.46
CA GLU A 98 0.33 -17.36 -6.16
C GLU A 98 0.78 -17.95 -4.81
N SER A 99 -0.09 -17.92 -3.80
CA SER A 99 0.05 -18.70 -2.57
C SER A 99 -1.33 -19.31 -2.22
N GLY A 100 -1.37 -20.64 -2.03
CA GLY A 100 -2.63 -21.38 -1.88
C GLY A 100 -3.49 -21.47 -3.16
N GLU A 101 -4.83 -21.54 -3.01
CA GLU A 101 -5.82 -21.61 -4.12
C GLU A 101 -6.12 -20.24 -4.78
N GLY A 102 -5.29 -19.20 -4.58
CA GLY A 102 -5.52 -17.90 -5.23
C GLY A 102 -4.36 -16.91 -5.22
N ARG A 103 -4.66 -15.67 -5.63
CA ARG A 103 -3.73 -14.54 -5.77
C ARG A 103 -4.20 -13.37 -4.91
N TYR A 104 -3.38 -12.93 -3.96
CA TYR A 104 -3.56 -11.67 -3.24
C TYR A 104 -2.97 -10.52 -4.06
N ASP A 105 -3.55 -9.33 -3.91
CA ASP A 105 -2.98 -8.15 -4.55
C ASP A 105 -1.63 -7.77 -3.94
N LEU A 106 -1.56 -7.59 -2.62
CA LEU A 106 -0.34 -7.13 -1.95
C LEU A 106 -0.18 -7.74 -0.55
N SER A 107 1.04 -8.24 -0.26
CA SER A 107 1.45 -8.80 1.02
C SER A 107 2.70 -8.07 1.51
N LEU A 108 2.65 -7.60 2.75
CA LEU A 108 3.78 -6.99 3.45
C LEU A 108 4.11 -7.87 4.65
N GLU A 109 5.15 -8.70 4.50
CA GLU A 109 5.62 -9.58 5.57
C GLU A 109 6.74 -8.90 6.34
N PRO A 110 6.56 -8.57 7.63
CA PRO A 110 7.58 -7.88 8.38
C PRO A 110 8.82 -8.75 8.54
N LYS A 111 10.00 -8.14 8.42
CA LYS A 111 11.27 -8.81 8.71
C LYS A 111 11.45 -9.05 10.21
N ASP A 112 10.90 -8.18 11.05
CA ASP A 112 10.74 -8.40 12.49
C ASP A 112 9.38 -9.05 12.77
N ARG A 113 9.37 -10.35 13.09
CA ARG A 113 8.16 -11.16 13.30
C ARG A 113 7.21 -10.65 14.40
N ARG A 114 7.68 -9.74 15.27
CA ARG A 114 6.87 -9.09 16.30
C ARG A 114 6.01 -7.94 15.74
N LYS A 115 6.32 -7.46 14.54
CA LYS A 115 5.53 -6.46 13.82
C LYS A 115 4.36 -7.14 13.09
N THR A 116 3.40 -6.33 12.68
CA THR A 116 2.17 -6.80 12.03
C THR A 116 2.42 -7.09 10.56
N GLY A 117 2.07 -8.30 10.09
CA GLY A 117 1.95 -8.62 8.68
C GLY A 117 0.67 -8.03 8.09
N LEU A 118 0.74 -7.52 6.85
CA LEU A 118 -0.38 -6.87 6.20
C LEU A 118 -0.74 -7.60 4.91
N LEU A 119 -2.02 -7.93 4.75
CA LEU A 119 -2.57 -8.51 3.53
C LEU A 119 -3.62 -7.55 2.98
N LEU A 120 -3.37 -7.00 1.79
CA LEU A 120 -4.22 -5.99 1.17
C LEU A 120 -4.84 -6.57 -0.09
N GLU A 121 -6.14 -6.39 -0.24
CA GLU A 121 -6.90 -6.70 -1.45
C GLU A 121 -7.67 -5.46 -1.92
N PHE A 122 -7.66 -5.22 -3.22
CA PHE A 122 -8.22 -4.02 -3.83
C PHE A 122 -9.48 -4.34 -4.64
N LYS A 123 -10.46 -3.43 -4.59
CA LYS A 123 -11.64 -3.42 -5.48
C LYS A 123 -11.89 -2.03 -6.02
N VAL A 124 -12.50 -1.95 -7.20
CA VAL A 124 -13.02 -0.70 -7.74
C VAL A 124 -14.55 -0.74 -7.70
N ALA A 125 -15.15 0.26 -7.05
CA ALA A 125 -16.58 0.47 -6.97
C ALA A 125 -17.08 1.27 -8.18
N LYS A 126 -18.36 1.10 -8.55
CA LYS A 126 -18.97 1.85 -9.65
C LYS A 126 -19.63 3.16 -9.20
N SER A 127 -19.89 3.27 -7.90
CA SER A 127 -20.41 4.46 -7.25
C SER A 127 -19.90 4.55 -5.81
N GLU A 128 -20.06 5.72 -5.19
CA GLU A 128 -19.64 5.96 -3.81
C GLU A 128 -20.41 5.07 -2.82
N GLU A 129 -21.70 4.79 -3.08
CA GLU A 129 -22.55 3.94 -2.25
C GLU A 129 -22.11 2.47 -2.27
N GLU A 130 -21.40 2.03 -3.32
CA GLU A 130 -20.86 0.68 -3.43
C GLU A 130 -19.54 0.48 -2.67
N LEU A 131 -18.85 1.56 -2.26
CA LEU A 131 -17.51 1.49 -1.65
C LEU A 131 -17.46 0.56 -0.43
N GLU A 132 -18.38 0.74 0.51
CA GLU A 132 -18.45 -0.06 1.74
C GLU A 132 -18.66 -1.55 1.43
N LYS A 133 -19.53 -1.85 0.46
CA LYS A 133 -19.79 -3.22 0.03
C LYS A 133 -18.54 -3.83 -0.61
N LYS A 134 -17.87 -3.07 -1.49
CA LYS A 134 -16.67 -3.52 -2.20
C LYS A 134 -15.48 -3.74 -1.27
N ALA A 135 -15.33 -2.90 -0.24
CA ALA A 135 -14.28 -3.06 0.76
C ALA A 135 -14.49 -4.36 1.56
N LYS A 136 -15.75 -4.67 1.91
CA LYS A 136 -16.11 -5.95 2.56
C LYS A 136 -15.88 -7.16 1.66
N GLU A 137 -16.26 -7.08 0.38
CA GLU A 137 -15.97 -8.14 -0.62
C GLU A 137 -14.44 -8.39 -0.73
N ALA A 138 -13.64 -7.33 -0.70
CA ALA A 138 -12.17 -7.44 -0.71
C ALA A 138 -11.65 -8.12 0.56
N LEU A 139 -12.17 -7.77 1.73
CA LEU A 139 -11.77 -8.38 3.00
C LEU A 139 -12.18 -9.85 3.10
N GLU A 140 -13.38 -10.21 2.66
CA GLU A 140 -13.81 -11.62 2.55
C GLU A 140 -12.86 -12.41 1.64
N GLN A 141 -12.40 -11.81 0.54
CA GLN A 141 -11.42 -12.44 -0.34
C GLN A 141 -10.06 -12.66 0.36
N VAL A 142 -9.64 -11.77 1.25
CA VAL A 142 -8.45 -11.98 2.09
C VAL A 142 -8.62 -13.16 3.06
N GLU A 143 -9.79 -13.28 3.69
CA GLU A 143 -10.09 -14.33 4.66
C GLU A 143 -10.20 -15.72 4.00
N THR A 144 -10.93 -15.81 2.89
CA THR A 144 -11.31 -17.08 2.27
C THR A 144 -10.15 -17.80 1.59
N LYS A 145 -9.15 -17.07 1.09
CA LYS A 145 -8.04 -17.67 0.33
C LYS A 145 -6.83 -18.07 1.15
N GLN A 146 -6.96 -18.13 2.49
CA GLN A 146 -5.91 -18.56 3.42
C GLN A 146 -4.55 -17.86 3.21
N TYR A 147 -4.53 -16.60 2.73
CA TYR A 147 -3.29 -15.86 2.48
C TYR A 147 -2.40 -15.71 3.74
N ALA A 148 -3.01 -15.78 4.92
CA ALA A 148 -2.29 -15.77 6.20
C ALA A 148 -1.44 -17.02 6.44
N ALA A 149 -1.64 -18.13 5.71
CA ALA A 149 -0.92 -19.39 5.92
C ALA A 149 0.60 -19.23 5.78
N GLU A 150 1.08 -18.58 4.72
CA GLU A 150 2.53 -18.36 4.52
C GLU A 150 3.12 -17.49 5.64
N MET A 151 2.39 -16.48 6.11
CA MET A 151 2.84 -15.64 7.23
C MET A 151 2.86 -16.41 8.56
N LYS A 152 1.89 -17.29 8.79
CA LYS A 152 1.81 -18.15 9.98
C LYS A 152 2.94 -19.17 9.99
N GLU A 153 3.27 -19.79 8.85
CA GLU A 153 4.43 -20.68 8.71
C GLU A 153 5.76 -19.96 9.00
N ARG A 154 5.83 -18.65 8.73
CA ARG A 154 6.98 -17.79 9.04
C ARG A 154 6.99 -17.25 10.47
N GLU A 155 6.06 -17.70 11.32
CA GLU A 155 5.94 -17.33 12.73
C GLU A 155 5.68 -15.82 12.95
N ILE A 156 4.99 -15.17 12.01
CA ILE A 156 4.50 -13.80 12.19
C ILE A 156 3.29 -13.84 13.14
N VAL A 157 3.36 -13.06 14.23
CA VAL A 157 2.41 -13.16 15.35
C VAL A 157 1.09 -12.48 15.05
N ASN A 158 1.13 -11.30 14.42
CA ASN A 158 -0.05 -10.50 14.14
C ASN A 158 -0.19 -10.32 12.63
N ILE A 159 -1.35 -10.67 12.08
CA ILE A 159 -1.63 -10.50 10.66
C ILE A 159 -2.93 -9.69 10.56
N LEU A 160 -2.88 -8.58 9.84
CA LEU A 160 -4.00 -7.70 9.58
C LEU A 160 -4.39 -7.78 8.11
N GLY A 161 -5.60 -8.27 7.84
CA GLY A 161 -6.23 -8.22 6.54
C GLY A 161 -6.92 -6.87 6.33
N LEU A 162 -6.71 -6.29 5.15
CA LEU A 162 -7.28 -5.02 4.71
C LEU A 162 -8.01 -5.21 3.39
N GLY A 163 -9.32 -4.96 3.40
CA GLY A 163 -10.12 -4.85 2.19
C GLY A 163 -10.27 -3.38 1.82
N ILE A 164 -9.81 -3.00 0.64
CA ILE A 164 -9.73 -1.60 0.20
C ILE A 164 -10.54 -1.42 -1.08
N ALA A 165 -11.50 -0.51 -1.07
CA ALA A 165 -12.29 -0.14 -2.23
C ALA A 165 -11.99 1.29 -2.67
N PHE A 166 -11.93 1.49 -3.98
CA PHE A 166 -11.71 2.79 -4.61
C PHE A 166 -12.89 3.19 -5.48
N TYR A 167 -13.20 4.48 -5.50
CA TYR A 167 -14.10 5.12 -6.46
C TYR A 167 -13.51 6.49 -6.82
N GLY A 168 -12.81 6.58 -7.95
CA GLY A 168 -12.01 7.75 -8.28
C GLY A 168 -10.97 8.07 -7.21
N LYS A 169 -11.24 9.12 -6.41
CA LYS A 169 -10.34 9.56 -5.33
C LYS A 169 -10.87 9.21 -3.93
N LYS A 170 -12.05 8.59 -3.87
CA LYS A 170 -12.68 8.13 -2.64
C LYS A 170 -12.25 6.72 -2.31
N VAL A 171 -12.03 6.49 -1.02
CA VAL A 171 -11.49 5.24 -0.50
C VAL A 171 -12.35 4.77 0.66
N LYS A 172 -12.62 3.47 0.70
CA LYS A 172 -13.10 2.80 1.90
C LYS A 172 -12.21 1.62 2.24
N ILE A 173 -11.86 1.48 3.50
CA ILE A 173 -11.01 0.44 4.06
C ILE A 173 -11.76 -0.22 5.21
N VAL A 174 -11.79 -1.54 5.19
CA VAL A 174 -12.22 -2.38 6.31
C VAL A 174 -11.09 -3.31 6.70
N GLN A 175 -11.01 -3.68 7.98
CA GLN A 175 -9.91 -4.48 8.50
C GLN A 175 -10.36 -5.62 9.41
N LYS A 176 -9.52 -6.65 9.51
CA LYS A 176 -9.68 -7.74 10.48
C LYS A 176 -8.34 -8.42 10.77
N PHE A 177 -8.10 -8.76 12.04
CA PHE A 177 -6.97 -9.62 12.41
C PHE A 177 -7.25 -11.09 12.06
N LEU A 178 -6.25 -11.80 11.53
CA LEU A 178 -6.35 -13.16 10.95
C LEU A 178 -5.57 -14.22 11.73
#